data_AF-A0A524J1U8-F1
#
_entry.id   AF-A0A524J1U8-F1
#
_cell.length_a   1.000
_cell.length_b   1.000
_cell.length_c   1.000
_cell.angle_alpha   90.00
_cell.angle_beta   90.00
_cell.angle_gamma   90.00
#
_symmetry.space_group_name_H-M   'P 1'
#
loop_
_entity.id
_entity.type
_entity.pdbx_description
1 polymer ?
#
loop_
_entity_poly.entity_id
_entity_poly.type
_entity_poly.pdbx_seq_one_letter_code
_entity_poly.pdbx_strand_id
1 'polypeptide(L)'
;MRLTINVSMYAMSIDNSTIDTILQTGGKLMQNRWRQCGERGCNRRMGRYLDPALLLLLEQSPAHGYTLLNRMAEFQLNFLAPTVVYRALRQMEDKGWVSSSWDEEETQGPPRRVYTITSIGRVVLSCCIEQMAGSRQVIEYFLALHNEIAPEMDTESKSKVVSELDTDKEANMLIVIPSEGNNLEAATSAVFGRCQTFIIVDPETLDFEAIPNPALGASGGAGVQAAQTVLQNNVTAVIAPNLGPNAFSVIQAAGVQAYFLQAGTVQQNIDAYKSGKLKSMEIPGPDHVGFGRGMGHGHSRNN
;
A
#
# COMPACT_ATOMS: atom_id res chain seq x y z
N MET A 1 11.90 11.08 31.48
CA MET A 1 10.56 11.67 31.66
C MET A 1 9.55 10.56 31.41
N ARG A 2 9.01 9.93 32.48
CA ARG A 2 8.03 8.84 32.38
C ARG A 2 6.64 9.45 32.21
N LEU A 3 5.96 9.15 31.11
CA LEU A 3 4.54 9.46 30.93
C LEU A 3 3.72 8.30 31.50
N THR A 4 3.18 8.51 32.69
CA THR A 4 2.18 7.65 33.32
C THR A 4 0.82 8.02 32.75
N ILE A 5 0.23 7.18 31.91
CA ILE A 5 -1.16 7.36 31.47
C ILE A 5 -2.06 6.76 32.56
N ASN A 6 -2.81 7.64 33.20
CA ASN A 6 -3.70 7.35 34.31
C ASN A 6 -5.03 6.82 33.76
N VAL A 7 -5.28 5.51 33.86
CA VAL A 7 -6.54 4.89 33.41
C VAL A 7 -7.52 4.89 34.60
N SER A 8 -8.23 5.99 34.80
CA SER A 8 -9.34 6.05 35.76
C SER A 8 -10.33 7.13 35.37
N MET A 9 -11.25 6.82 34.45
CA MET A 9 -12.58 7.45 34.37
C MET A 9 -13.40 6.77 33.28
N TYR A 10 -14.17 5.74 33.65
CA TYR A 10 -15.49 5.41 33.06
C TYR A 10 -16.10 4.27 33.90
N ALA A 11 -16.54 4.60 35.11
CA ALA A 11 -17.40 3.73 35.90
C ALA A 11 -18.86 4.07 35.54
N MET A 12 -19.37 3.49 34.45
CA MET A 12 -20.81 3.32 34.29
C MET A 12 -21.17 1.97 34.90
N SER A 13 -22.01 1.99 35.94
CA SER A 13 -22.48 0.83 36.68
C SER A 13 -23.32 -0.08 35.77
N ILE A 14 -22.68 -1.08 35.19
CA ILE A 14 -23.33 -2.25 34.62
C ILE A 14 -23.16 -3.36 35.66
N ASP A 15 -24.27 -3.93 36.11
CA ASP A 15 -24.29 -5.04 37.07
C ASP A 15 -23.39 -6.19 36.58
N ASN A 16 -22.47 -6.66 37.42
CA ASN A 16 -21.55 -7.77 37.12
C ASN A 16 -22.31 -9.03 36.70
N SER A 17 -23.56 -9.22 37.14
CA SER A 17 -24.40 -10.34 36.69
C SER A 17 -24.75 -10.26 35.20
N THR A 18 -24.87 -9.05 34.65
CA THR A 18 -25.15 -8.79 33.24
C THR A 18 -23.90 -8.94 32.39
N ILE A 19 -22.73 -8.54 32.92
CA ILE A 19 -21.41 -8.77 32.29
C ILE A 19 -21.12 -10.27 32.21
N ASP A 20 -21.33 -11.02 33.28
CA ASP A 20 -21.13 -12.48 33.27
C ASP A 20 -22.10 -13.20 32.35
N THR A 21 -23.35 -12.73 32.24
CA THR A 21 -24.33 -13.28 31.29
C THR A 21 -23.96 -12.97 29.84
N ILE A 22 -23.41 -11.77 29.55
CA ILE A 22 -22.90 -11.39 28.22
C ILE A 22 -21.62 -12.17 27.88
N LEU A 23 -20.73 -12.40 28.85
CA LEU A 23 -19.49 -13.17 28.67
C LEU A 23 -19.76 -14.69 28.55
N GLN A 24 -20.73 -15.25 29.28
CA GLN A 24 -21.09 -16.67 29.17
C GLN A 24 -21.96 -16.97 27.94
N THR A 25 -22.91 -16.11 27.61
CA THR A 25 -23.76 -16.26 26.42
C THR A 25 -22.98 -15.90 25.16
N GLY A 26 -22.13 -14.86 25.23
CA GLY A 26 -21.20 -14.46 24.18
C GLY A 26 -20.07 -15.46 23.97
N GLY A 27 -19.49 -16.02 25.04
CA GLY A 27 -18.41 -17.01 24.97
C GLY A 27 -18.83 -18.33 24.29
N LYS A 28 -20.05 -18.81 24.54
CA LYS A 28 -20.59 -20.01 23.89
C LYS A 28 -21.07 -19.77 22.45
N LEU A 29 -21.61 -18.60 22.14
CA LEU A 29 -21.94 -18.20 20.75
C LEU A 29 -20.69 -17.88 19.93
N MET A 30 -19.60 -17.41 20.56
CA MET A 30 -18.34 -17.11 19.91
C MET A 30 -17.45 -18.33 19.69
N GLN A 31 -17.36 -19.28 20.62
CA GLN A 31 -16.59 -20.52 20.39
C GLN A 31 -17.04 -21.29 19.13
N ASN A 32 -18.32 -21.20 18.76
CA ASN A 32 -18.86 -21.84 17.57
C ASN A 32 -18.69 -21.03 16.27
N ARG A 33 -18.55 -19.69 16.33
CA ARG A 33 -18.20 -18.88 15.13
C ARG A 33 -16.72 -18.91 14.79
N TRP A 34 -15.87 -19.20 15.77
CA TRP A 34 -14.41 -19.26 15.57
C TRP A 34 -13.97 -20.45 14.71
N ARG A 35 -14.82 -21.47 14.51
CA ARG A 35 -14.58 -22.51 13.49
C ARG A 35 -14.79 -22.04 12.05
N GLN A 36 -15.44 -20.89 11.84
CA GLN A 36 -15.83 -20.41 10.51
C GLN A 36 -14.90 -19.33 9.93
N CYS A 37 -13.91 -18.87 10.70
CA CYS A 37 -12.79 -18.08 10.16
C CYS A 37 -11.61 -18.97 9.66
N GLY A 38 -11.78 -20.29 9.64
CA GLY A 38 -10.76 -21.26 9.24
C GLY A 38 -10.62 -21.51 7.73
N GLU A 39 -11.53 -21.02 6.88
CA GLU A 39 -11.57 -21.42 5.47
C GLU A 39 -11.83 -20.25 4.52
N ARG A 40 -10.76 -19.46 4.27
CA ARG A 40 -10.32 -18.95 2.96
C ARG A 40 -9.35 -17.77 3.12
N GLY A 41 -8.05 -18.07 3.02
CA GLY A 41 -7.08 -17.21 2.32
C GLY A 41 -6.87 -15.75 2.75
N CYS A 42 -6.92 -15.37 4.03
CA CYS A 42 -6.39 -14.08 4.46
C CYS A 42 -4.86 -14.14 4.58
N ASN A 43 -4.18 -13.26 3.85
CA ASN A 43 -2.73 -13.14 3.70
C ASN A 43 -1.95 -13.36 5.03
N ARG A 44 -1.23 -14.48 5.13
CA ARG A 44 -0.56 -15.00 6.34
C ARG A 44 0.70 -14.20 6.71
N ARG A 45 0.55 -13.22 7.59
CA ARG A 45 1.49 -12.74 8.66
C ARG A 45 1.12 -11.31 9.05
N MET A 46 0.90 -10.45 8.05
CA MET A 46 0.70 -9.01 8.27
C MET A 46 -0.74 -8.63 8.61
N GLY A 47 -1.73 -9.41 8.15
CA GLY A 47 -3.15 -9.21 8.49
C GLY A 47 -3.43 -9.31 9.99
N ARG A 48 -2.51 -9.87 10.79
CA ARG A 48 -2.65 -9.93 12.26
C ARG A 48 -2.52 -8.56 12.94
N TYR A 49 -1.83 -7.60 12.32
CA TYR A 49 -1.58 -6.28 12.91
C TYR A 49 -2.37 -5.16 12.23
N LEU A 50 -2.75 -5.33 10.95
CA LEU A 50 -3.53 -4.34 10.21
C LEU A 50 -4.91 -4.09 10.82
N ASP A 51 -5.73 -5.13 10.97
CA ASP A 51 -7.10 -4.96 11.47
C ASP A 51 -7.12 -4.34 12.89
N PRO A 52 -6.30 -4.80 13.85
CA PRO A 52 -6.26 -4.21 15.19
C PRO A 52 -5.70 -2.78 15.19
N ALA A 53 -4.74 -2.45 14.32
CA ALA A 53 -4.25 -1.07 14.20
C ALA A 53 -5.35 -0.12 13.70
N LEU A 54 -6.11 -0.53 12.67
CA LEU A 54 -7.24 0.27 12.16
C LEU A 54 -8.35 0.43 13.21
N LEU A 55 -8.71 -0.66 13.91
CA LEU A 55 -9.69 -0.59 14.99
C LEU A 55 -9.21 0.32 16.13
N LEU A 56 -7.94 0.23 16.53
CA LEU A 56 -7.38 1.06 17.60
C LEU A 56 -7.36 2.54 17.24
N LEU A 57 -7.06 2.88 15.98
CA LEU A 57 -7.15 4.26 15.50
C LEU A 57 -8.59 4.79 15.51
N LEU A 58 -9.55 3.96 15.11
CA LEU A 58 -10.97 4.32 15.10
C LEU A 58 -11.60 4.37 16.49
N GLU A 59 -11.00 3.69 17.48
CA GLU A 59 -11.37 3.82 18.90
C GLU A 59 -11.02 5.20 19.45
N GLN A 60 -9.94 5.84 18.96
CA GLN A 60 -9.55 7.18 19.38
C GLN A 60 -10.52 8.24 18.86
N SER A 61 -10.87 8.16 17.57
CA SER A 61 -11.84 9.05 16.94
C SER A 61 -12.30 8.50 15.59
N PRO A 62 -13.53 8.84 15.13
CA PRO A 62 -13.91 8.65 13.74
C PRO A 62 -12.90 9.29 12.79
N ALA A 63 -12.63 8.66 11.65
CA ALA A 63 -11.59 9.13 10.74
C ALA A 63 -11.87 8.80 9.27
N HIS A 64 -11.39 9.64 8.36
CA HIS A 64 -11.37 9.34 6.94
C HIS A 64 -10.35 8.24 6.64
N GLY A 65 -10.61 7.44 5.60
CA GLY A 65 -9.69 6.38 5.16
C GLY A 65 -8.27 6.88 4.83
N TYR A 66 -8.12 8.10 4.31
CA TYR A 66 -6.80 8.71 4.05
C TYR A 66 -6.05 9.09 5.33
N THR A 67 -6.76 9.59 6.35
CA THR A 67 -6.16 9.88 7.67
C THR A 67 -5.66 8.58 8.30
N LEU A 68 -6.43 7.50 8.22
CA LEU A 68 -6.02 6.18 8.70
C LEU A 68 -4.77 5.68 7.97
N LEU A 69 -4.71 5.83 6.65
CA LEU A 69 -3.54 5.48 5.83
C LEU A 69 -2.27 6.19 6.33
N ASN A 70 -2.33 7.50 6.53
CA ASN A 70 -1.17 8.29 6.98
C ASN A 70 -0.71 7.88 8.38
N ARG A 71 -1.65 7.50 9.24
CA ARG A 71 -1.36 7.05 10.62
C ARG A 71 -0.88 5.60 10.70
N MET A 72 -0.85 4.83 9.60
CA MET A 72 -0.25 3.49 9.58
C MET A 72 1.24 3.50 9.92
N ALA A 73 1.93 4.63 9.71
CA ALA A 73 3.33 4.80 10.09
C ALA A 73 3.56 4.65 11.61
N GLU A 74 2.58 5.00 12.46
CA GLU A 74 2.65 4.83 13.92
C GLU A 74 2.83 3.35 14.31
N PHE A 75 2.37 2.44 13.46
CA PHE A 75 2.44 0.99 13.65
C PHE A 75 3.52 0.33 12.79
N GLN A 76 4.37 1.12 12.12
CA GLN A 76 5.36 0.63 11.14
C GLN A 76 4.72 -0.15 9.98
N LEU A 77 3.47 0.17 9.64
CA LEU A 77 2.68 -0.46 8.57
C LEU A 77 2.57 0.39 7.30
N ASN A 78 3.38 1.44 7.17
CA ASN A 78 3.37 2.39 6.05
C ASN A 78 3.85 1.78 4.72
N PHE A 79 4.43 0.58 4.72
CA PHE A 79 4.75 -0.17 3.50
C PHE A 79 3.49 -0.77 2.82
N LEU A 80 2.34 -0.78 3.50
CA LEU A 80 1.10 -1.31 2.93
C LEU A 80 0.54 -0.37 1.86
N ALA A 81 0.28 -0.92 0.67
CA ALA A 81 -0.38 -0.18 -0.39
C ALA A 81 -1.78 0.32 0.07
N PRO A 82 -2.21 1.53 -0.34
CA PRO A 82 -3.51 2.08 0.04
C PRO A 82 -4.68 1.14 -0.27
N THR A 83 -4.61 0.41 -1.38
CA THR A 83 -5.62 -0.58 -1.80
C THR A 83 -5.84 -1.69 -0.78
N VAL A 84 -4.81 -2.07 -0.02
CA VAL A 84 -4.88 -3.08 1.05
C VAL A 84 -5.67 -2.50 2.23
N VAL A 85 -5.37 -1.28 2.64
CA VAL A 85 -6.06 -0.59 3.75
C VAL A 85 -7.54 -0.36 3.42
N TYR A 86 -7.84 0.17 2.22
CA TYR A 86 -9.24 0.39 1.80
C TYR A 86 -10.01 -0.93 1.63
N ARG A 87 -9.36 -2.00 1.18
CA ARG A 87 -9.97 -3.33 1.12
C ARG A 87 -10.27 -3.86 2.53
N ALA A 88 -9.34 -3.70 3.47
CA ALA A 88 -9.54 -4.10 4.86
C ALA A 88 -10.71 -3.34 5.48
N LEU A 89 -10.77 -2.01 5.31
CA LEU A 89 -11.89 -1.20 5.80
C LEU A 89 -13.25 -1.65 5.26
N ARG A 90 -13.36 -1.97 3.96
CA ARG A 90 -14.60 -2.55 3.41
C ARG A 90 -14.92 -3.91 4.00
N GLN A 91 -13.94 -4.79 4.16
CA GLN A 91 -14.16 -6.09 4.79
C GLN A 91 -14.58 -5.98 6.26
N MET A 92 -14.01 -5.01 6.99
CA MET A 92 -14.39 -4.73 8.38
C MET A 92 -15.82 -4.18 8.47
N GLU A 93 -16.22 -3.37 7.48
CA GLU A 93 -17.60 -2.87 7.36
C GLU A 93 -18.58 -4.00 7.04
N ASP A 94 -18.27 -4.88 6.09
CA ASP A 94 -19.07 -6.06 5.75
C ASP A 94 -19.25 -7.01 6.96
N LYS A 95 -18.23 -7.08 7.83
CA LYS A 95 -18.27 -7.85 9.09
C LYS A 95 -18.96 -7.11 10.24
N GLY A 96 -19.35 -5.85 10.06
CA GLY A 96 -19.97 -5.00 11.07
C GLY A 96 -19.01 -4.53 12.17
N TRP A 97 -17.70 -4.61 11.98
CA TRP A 97 -16.69 -4.13 12.94
C TRP A 97 -16.56 -2.59 12.90
N VAL A 98 -16.82 -2.01 11.73
CA VAL A 98 -16.88 -0.57 11.52
C VAL A 98 -18.16 -0.22 10.77
N SER A 99 -18.61 1.01 10.92
CA SER A 99 -19.63 1.64 10.07
C SER A 99 -18.99 2.79 9.31
N SER A 100 -19.54 3.14 8.15
CA SER A 100 -19.14 4.37 7.45
C SER A 100 -20.33 5.29 7.17
N SER A 101 -20.04 6.58 7.12
CA SER A 101 -20.91 7.62 6.60
C SER A 101 -20.16 8.44 5.56
N TRP A 102 -20.90 9.08 4.66
CA TRP A 102 -20.33 10.11 3.81
C TRP A 102 -20.27 11.41 4.59
N ASP A 103 -19.13 12.09 4.52
CA ASP A 103 -19.02 13.44 5.03
C ASP A 103 -19.77 14.37 4.06
N GLU A 104 -20.80 15.03 4.57
CA GLU A 104 -21.63 16.00 3.84
C GLU A 104 -21.13 17.44 4.06
N GLU A 105 -20.07 17.65 4.85
CA GLU A 105 -19.46 18.97 4.96
C GLU A 105 -18.95 19.42 3.60
N GLU A 106 -19.35 20.65 3.24
CA GLU A 106 -19.10 21.35 1.97
C GLU A 106 -17.60 21.70 1.82
N THR A 107 -16.77 20.67 1.86
CA THR A 107 -15.34 20.76 1.62
C THR A 107 -15.10 20.76 0.11
N GLN A 108 -14.18 21.60 -0.34
CA GLN A 108 -13.74 21.66 -1.74
C GLN A 108 -13.04 20.34 -2.12
N GLY A 109 -13.81 19.30 -2.45
CA GLY A 109 -13.30 17.98 -2.80
C GLY A 109 -14.38 16.90 -2.93
N PRO A 110 -14.04 15.73 -3.49
CA PRO A 110 -14.97 14.61 -3.59
C PRO A 110 -15.38 14.11 -2.20
N PRO A 111 -16.63 13.63 -2.03
CA PRO A 111 -17.15 13.18 -0.76
C PRO A 111 -16.26 12.08 -0.16
N ARG A 112 -15.96 12.22 1.13
CA ARG A 112 -15.02 11.35 1.85
C ARG A 112 -15.79 10.41 2.77
N ARG A 113 -15.42 9.12 2.78
CA ARG A 113 -15.97 8.16 3.76
C ARG A 113 -15.30 8.40 5.11
N VAL A 114 -16.11 8.67 6.12
CA VAL A 114 -15.71 8.64 7.54
C VAL A 114 -16.05 7.26 8.07
N TYR A 115 -15.08 6.61 8.70
CA TYR A 115 -15.28 5.33 9.37
C TYR A 115 -15.37 5.55 10.88
N THR A 116 -16.20 4.74 11.53
CA THR A 116 -16.42 4.72 12.98
C THR A 116 -16.42 3.28 13.46
N ILE A 117 -15.74 2.98 14.56
CA ILE A 117 -15.76 1.65 15.17
C ILE A 117 -17.13 1.36 15.81
N THR A 118 -17.64 0.14 15.63
CA THR A 118 -18.90 -0.31 16.24
C THR A 118 -18.67 -0.98 17.59
N SER A 119 -19.74 -1.31 18.32
CA SER A 119 -19.65 -2.13 19.54
C SER A 119 -19.04 -3.52 19.26
N ILE A 120 -19.37 -4.14 18.13
CA ILE A 120 -18.78 -5.41 17.69
C ILE A 120 -17.28 -5.23 17.43
N GLY A 121 -16.90 -4.14 16.75
CA GLY A 121 -15.50 -3.81 16.49
C GLY A 121 -14.67 -3.65 17.76
N ARG A 122 -15.23 -3.03 18.81
CA ARG A 122 -14.58 -2.89 20.12
C ARG A 122 -14.30 -4.22 20.81
N VAL A 123 -15.26 -5.16 20.75
CA VAL A 123 -15.07 -6.51 21.29
C VAL A 123 -13.96 -7.24 20.53
N VAL A 124 -13.95 -7.11 19.19
CA VAL A 124 -12.89 -7.69 18.34
C VAL A 124 -11.53 -7.08 18.68
N LEU A 125 -11.43 -5.76 18.80
CA LEU A 125 -10.20 -5.07 19.19
C LEU A 125 -9.68 -5.57 20.54
N SER A 126 -10.55 -5.70 21.54
CA SER A 126 -10.18 -6.19 22.87
C SER A 126 -9.60 -7.60 22.81
N CYS A 127 -10.25 -8.50 22.06
CA CYS A 127 -9.75 -9.86 21.84
C CYS A 127 -8.41 -9.88 21.10
N CYS A 128 -8.23 -9.00 20.10
CA CYS A 128 -6.96 -8.85 19.40
C CYS A 128 -5.84 -8.39 20.35
N ILE A 129 -6.11 -7.44 21.24
CA ILE A 129 -5.16 -6.95 22.23
C ILE A 129 -4.76 -8.08 23.20
N GLU A 130 -5.72 -8.86 23.71
CA GLU A 130 -5.44 -10.01 24.57
C GLU A 130 -4.55 -11.05 23.87
N GLN A 131 -4.84 -11.36 22.61
CA GLN A 131 -4.04 -12.30 21.83
C GLN A 131 -2.61 -11.77 21.59
N MET A 132 -2.47 -10.47 21.32
CA MET A 132 -1.16 -9.82 21.16
C MET A 132 -0.37 -9.83 22.48
N ALA A 133 -1.03 -9.54 23.59
CA ALA A 133 -0.42 -9.58 24.92
C ALA A 133 0.06 -11.00 25.26
N GLY A 134 -0.72 -12.04 24.94
CA GLY A 134 -0.29 -13.43 25.11
C GLY A 134 0.89 -13.82 24.21
N SER A 135 0.96 -13.25 23.00
CA SER A 135 2.07 -13.50 22.06
C SER A 135 3.36 -12.76 22.44
N ARG A 136 3.26 -11.69 23.25
CA ARG A 136 4.39 -10.85 23.65
C ARG A 136 5.51 -11.66 24.30
N GLN A 137 5.18 -12.50 25.27
CA GLN A 137 6.17 -13.29 26.01
C GLN A 137 6.91 -14.28 25.11
N VAL A 138 6.22 -14.87 24.13
CA VAL A 138 6.83 -15.80 23.17
C VAL A 138 7.82 -15.07 22.27
N ILE A 139 7.46 -13.88 21.79
CA ILE A 139 8.34 -13.04 20.97
C ILE A 139 9.55 -12.58 21.78
N GLU A 140 9.33 -12.06 23.00
CA GLU A 140 10.41 -11.64 23.90
C GLU A 140 11.37 -12.80 24.21
N TYR A 141 10.83 -13.99 24.48
CA TYR A 141 11.63 -15.19 24.72
C TYR A 141 12.45 -15.59 23.49
N PHE A 142 11.85 -15.59 22.30
CA PHE A 142 12.54 -15.92 21.06
C PHE A 142 13.70 -14.95 20.78
N LEU A 143 13.47 -13.65 20.98
CA LEU A 143 14.50 -12.61 20.83
C LEU A 143 15.61 -12.77 21.88
N ALA A 144 15.27 -13.04 23.13
CA ALA A 144 16.23 -13.28 24.20
C ALA A 144 17.12 -14.50 23.89
N LEU A 145 16.51 -15.63 23.54
CA LEU A 145 17.22 -16.87 23.21
C LEU A 145 18.12 -16.70 21.98
N HIS A 146 17.66 -15.97 20.96
CA HIS A 146 18.50 -15.67 19.79
C HIS A 146 19.73 -14.85 20.17
N ASN A 147 19.57 -13.84 21.04
CA ASN A 147 20.68 -13.02 21.52
C ASN A 147 21.67 -13.82 22.40
N GLU A 148 21.20 -14.82 23.14
CA GLU A 148 22.07 -15.70 23.94
C GLU A 148 22.88 -16.69 23.08
N ILE A 149 22.28 -17.20 21.99
CA ILE A 149 22.92 -18.16 21.07
C ILE A 149 23.94 -17.46 20.15
N ALA A 150 23.78 -16.16 19.91
CA ALA A 150 24.75 -15.35 19.18
C ALA A 150 25.58 -14.52 20.17
N PRO A 151 26.57 -15.11 20.90
CA PRO A 151 27.47 -14.32 21.73
C PRO A 151 28.35 -13.50 20.80
N GLU A 152 27.98 -12.24 20.63
CA GLU A 152 28.71 -11.22 19.89
C GLU A 152 29.23 -11.69 18.52
N MET A 153 28.35 -11.68 17.52
CA MET A 153 28.79 -11.00 16.30
C MET A 153 28.91 -9.53 16.69
N ASP A 154 30.16 -9.06 16.81
CA ASP A 154 30.53 -7.68 17.13
C ASP A 154 29.54 -6.71 16.49
N THR A 155 29.26 -5.55 17.10
CA THR A 155 28.44 -4.52 16.44
C THR A 155 28.94 -4.16 15.03
N GLU A 156 30.22 -4.44 14.75
CA GLU A 156 30.93 -4.36 13.46
C GLU A 156 30.65 -5.56 12.50
N SER A 157 30.39 -6.74 13.04
CA SER A 157 29.98 -7.95 12.31
C SER A 157 28.46 -8.03 12.13
N LYS A 158 27.68 -7.42 13.03
CA LYS A 158 26.27 -7.13 12.83
C LYS A 158 26.11 -6.09 11.73
N SER A 159 26.93 -5.03 11.67
CA SER A 159 26.95 -4.16 10.48
C SER A 159 27.38 -4.89 9.21
N LYS A 160 28.19 -5.96 9.28
CA LYS A 160 28.55 -6.76 8.09
C LYS A 160 27.50 -7.79 7.64
N VAL A 161 26.84 -8.49 8.57
CA VAL A 161 25.78 -9.48 8.21
C VAL A 161 24.43 -8.81 8.04
N VAL A 162 24.19 -7.70 8.72
CA VAL A 162 23.14 -6.74 8.32
C VAL A 162 23.54 -6.11 6.97
N SER A 163 24.81 -5.80 6.66
CA SER A 163 25.17 -5.32 5.29
C SER A 163 24.95 -6.32 4.15
N GLU A 164 24.76 -7.62 4.44
CA GLU A 164 24.41 -8.63 3.42
C GLU A 164 22.89 -8.85 3.26
N LEU A 165 22.05 -8.36 4.18
CA LEU A 165 20.57 -8.45 4.13
C LEU A 165 19.83 -7.10 4.24
N ASP A 166 20.58 -6.05 4.55
CA ASP A 166 20.33 -4.62 4.53
C ASP A 166 21.66 -4.01 4.09
N THR A 167 22.02 -4.16 2.81
CA THR A 167 22.90 -3.14 2.22
C THR A 167 22.31 -1.79 2.59
N ASP A 168 23.16 -0.93 3.14
CA ASP A 168 22.87 0.47 3.39
C ASP A 168 21.97 1.05 2.30
N LYS A 169 21.17 2.06 2.66
CA LYS A 169 20.62 3.02 1.69
C LYS A 169 21.77 3.72 0.93
N GLU A 170 22.46 3.03 0.04
CA GLU A 170 22.41 3.43 -1.35
C GLU A 170 20.99 3.09 -1.78
N ALA A 171 20.16 4.13 -1.93
CA ALA A 171 18.91 3.93 -2.64
C ALA A 171 19.30 3.30 -3.98
N ASN A 172 19.07 2.00 -4.15
CA ASN A 172 19.28 1.35 -5.44
C ASN A 172 18.39 2.15 -6.39
N MET A 173 19.01 3.05 -7.16
CA MET A 173 18.29 4.04 -7.95
C MET A 173 17.81 3.34 -9.20
N LEU A 174 16.86 2.42 -9.03
CA LEU A 174 16.32 1.67 -10.13
C LEU A 174 15.52 2.62 -11.00
N ILE A 175 16.03 2.85 -12.20
CA ILE A 175 15.32 3.62 -13.22
C ILE A 175 14.64 2.66 -14.17
N VAL A 176 13.49 3.06 -14.69
CA VAL A 176 12.80 2.30 -15.72
C VAL A 176 12.73 3.05 -17.03
N ILE A 177 12.95 2.32 -18.12
CA ILE A 177 12.91 2.83 -19.50
C ILE A 177 12.02 1.91 -20.35
N PRO A 178 10.99 2.42 -21.04
CA PRO A 178 10.21 1.63 -21.98
C PRO A 178 11.05 1.32 -23.23
N SER A 179 11.09 0.06 -23.65
CA SER A 179 11.94 -0.43 -24.74
C SER A 179 11.16 -1.31 -25.72
N GLU A 180 11.64 -1.32 -26.96
CA GLU A 180 11.22 -2.25 -28.03
C GLU A 180 12.06 -3.55 -28.02
N GLY A 181 12.99 -3.71 -27.07
CA GLY A 181 13.82 -4.90 -26.93
C GLY A 181 14.04 -5.27 -25.46
N ASN A 182 14.96 -6.20 -25.23
CA ASN A 182 15.24 -6.79 -23.92
C ASN A 182 16.70 -6.59 -23.46
N ASN A 183 17.39 -5.59 -24.00
CA ASN A 183 18.78 -5.27 -23.68
C ASN A 183 19.01 -3.76 -23.71
N LEU A 184 20.18 -3.30 -23.24
CA LEU A 184 20.51 -1.87 -23.12
C LEU A 184 20.77 -1.18 -24.48
N GLU A 185 21.07 -1.94 -25.52
CA GLU A 185 21.30 -1.40 -26.88
C GLU A 185 20.00 -1.21 -27.66
N ALA A 186 18.90 -1.80 -27.17
CA ALA A 186 17.61 -1.72 -27.81
C ALA A 186 17.09 -0.28 -27.92
N ALA A 187 16.30 -0.03 -28.96
CA ALA A 187 15.61 1.23 -29.13
C ALA A 187 14.60 1.47 -27.99
N THR A 188 14.49 2.72 -27.58
CA THR A 188 13.45 3.16 -26.64
C THR A 188 12.08 3.20 -27.32
N SER A 189 11.03 2.88 -26.56
CA SER A 189 9.66 2.91 -27.08
C SER A 189 9.07 4.31 -27.02
N ALA A 190 8.31 4.68 -28.05
CA ALA A 190 7.61 5.96 -28.13
C ALA A 190 6.35 6.04 -27.24
N VAL A 191 5.85 4.90 -26.73
CA VAL A 191 4.59 4.83 -25.97
C VAL A 191 4.81 4.07 -24.66
N PHE A 192 4.76 4.76 -23.53
CA PHE A 192 4.94 4.14 -22.20
C PHE A 192 3.91 3.06 -21.89
N GLY A 193 2.61 3.35 -22.05
CA GLY A 193 1.54 2.44 -21.62
C GLY A 193 1.44 1.15 -22.42
N ARG A 194 2.00 1.11 -23.63
CA ARG A 194 1.91 0.00 -24.58
C ARG A 194 3.28 -0.35 -25.18
N CYS A 195 4.37 -0.04 -24.50
CA CYS A 195 5.68 -0.54 -24.91
C CYS A 195 5.70 -2.07 -24.82
N GLN A 196 6.62 -2.72 -25.52
CA GLN A 196 6.76 -4.17 -25.46
C GLN A 196 7.34 -4.61 -24.11
N THR A 197 8.38 -3.91 -23.66
CA THR A 197 9.19 -4.29 -22.50
C THR A 197 9.54 -3.05 -21.69
N PHE A 198 9.73 -3.22 -20.38
CA PHE A 198 10.40 -2.23 -19.54
C PHE A 198 11.79 -2.76 -19.18
N ILE A 199 12.80 -1.92 -19.34
CA ILE A 199 14.14 -2.18 -18.79
C ILE A 199 14.21 -1.48 -17.45
N ILE A 200 14.35 -2.25 -16.39
CA ILE A 200 14.64 -1.77 -15.03
C ILE A 200 16.13 -1.94 -14.83
N VAL A 201 16.82 -0.86 -14.50
CA VAL A 201 18.28 -0.85 -14.46
C VAL A 201 18.77 0.00 -13.30
N ASP A 202 19.83 -0.47 -12.66
CA ASP A 202 20.64 0.36 -11.79
C ASP A 202 21.63 1.15 -12.66
N PRO A 203 21.55 2.49 -12.71
CA PRO A 203 22.41 3.31 -13.54
C PRO A 203 23.89 3.25 -13.11
N GLU A 204 24.20 2.87 -11.87
CA GLU A 204 25.59 2.80 -11.42
C GLU A 204 26.28 1.50 -11.81
N THR A 205 25.62 0.36 -11.58
CA THR A 205 26.17 -0.97 -11.90
C THR A 205 25.90 -1.41 -13.34
N LEU A 206 24.87 -0.84 -13.98
CA LEU A 206 24.28 -1.30 -15.25
C LEU A 206 23.64 -2.69 -15.16
N ASP A 207 23.45 -3.23 -13.96
CA ASP A 207 22.65 -4.43 -13.76
C ASP A 207 21.20 -4.14 -14.11
N PHE A 208 20.62 -4.94 -15.01
CA PHE A 208 19.30 -4.69 -15.54
C PHE A 208 18.45 -5.96 -15.65
N GLU A 209 17.14 -5.75 -15.55
CA GLU A 209 16.11 -6.74 -15.82
C GLU A 209 15.16 -6.23 -16.90
N ALA A 210 14.85 -7.09 -17.87
CA ALA A 210 13.88 -6.81 -18.92
C ALA A 210 12.54 -7.48 -18.59
N ILE A 211 11.54 -6.69 -18.22
CA ILE A 211 10.20 -7.20 -17.87
C ILE A 211 9.20 -6.94 -19.00
N PRO A 212 8.39 -7.94 -19.40
CA PRO A 212 7.36 -7.74 -20.42
C PRO A 212 6.23 -6.85 -19.88
N ASN A 213 5.67 -6.00 -20.73
CA ASN A 213 4.54 -5.15 -20.35
C ASN A 213 3.19 -5.89 -20.52
N PRO A 214 2.49 -6.26 -19.44
CA PRO A 214 1.19 -6.93 -19.55
C PRO A 214 0.10 -6.02 -20.16
N ALA A 215 0.32 -4.70 -20.19
CA ALA A 215 -0.62 -3.71 -20.70
C ALA A 215 -0.56 -3.51 -22.23
N LEU A 216 0.38 -4.16 -22.93
CA LEU A 216 0.57 -4.04 -24.39
C LEU A 216 -0.75 -4.17 -25.18
N GLY A 217 -1.57 -5.17 -24.81
CA GLY A 217 -2.85 -5.48 -25.44
C GLY A 217 -4.09 -4.90 -24.76
N ALA A 218 -3.96 -4.06 -23.74
CA ALA A 218 -5.10 -3.60 -22.96
C ALA A 218 -6.07 -2.75 -23.81
N SER A 219 -7.38 -3.02 -23.71
CA SER A 219 -8.42 -2.26 -24.42
C SER A 219 -8.61 -0.85 -23.84
N GLY A 220 -8.26 -0.64 -22.58
CA GLY A 220 -8.28 0.65 -21.89
C GLY A 220 -7.41 0.63 -20.62
N GLY A 221 -7.01 1.80 -20.13
CA GLY A 221 -6.22 1.90 -18.89
C GLY A 221 -4.77 1.42 -18.99
N ALA A 222 -4.25 1.19 -20.21
CA ALA A 222 -2.91 0.63 -20.43
C ALA A 222 -1.80 1.39 -19.68
N GLY A 223 -1.87 2.73 -19.65
CA GLY A 223 -0.90 3.55 -18.91
C GLY A 223 -0.93 3.35 -17.39
N VAL A 224 -2.10 3.12 -16.79
CA VAL A 224 -2.23 2.86 -15.34
C VAL A 224 -1.66 1.49 -14.99
N GLN A 225 -1.98 0.48 -15.81
CA GLN A 225 -1.48 -0.88 -15.61
C GLN A 225 0.04 -0.95 -15.82
N ALA A 226 0.57 -0.25 -16.83
CA ALA A 226 2.00 -0.07 -17.03
C ALA A 226 2.67 0.59 -15.81
N ALA A 227 2.12 1.71 -15.32
CA ALA A 227 2.64 2.39 -14.14
C ALA A 227 2.64 1.49 -12.90
N GLN A 228 1.57 0.71 -12.67
CA GLN A 228 1.52 -0.27 -11.56
C GLN A 228 2.58 -1.37 -11.70
N THR A 229 2.78 -1.88 -12.92
CA THR A 229 3.80 -2.91 -13.20
C THR A 229 5.20 -2.39 -12.87
N VAL A 230 5.49 -1.16 -13.29
CA VAL A 230 6.74 -0.47 -12.98
C VAL A 230 6.94 -0.31 -11.47
N LEU A 231 5.92 0.18 -10.75
CA LEU A 231 6.00 0.44 -9.31
C LEU A 231 6.19 -0.82 -8.45
N GLN A 232 5.80 -2.00 -8.94
CA GLN A 232 6.03 -3.26 -8.24
C GLN A 232 7.52 -3.64 -8.16
N ASN A 233 8.37 -3.00 -8.97
CA ASN A 233 9.81 -3.28 -9.05
C ASN A 233 10.66 -2.25 -8.30
N ASN A 234 10.08 -1.53 -7.32
CA ASN A 234 10.79 -0.59 -6.44
C ASN A 234 11.62 0.48 -7.17
N VAL A 235 11.15 0.95 -8.33
CA VAL A 235 11.84 1.99 -9.10
C VAL A 235 11.81 3.35 -8.39
N THR A 236 12.88 4.12 -8.51
CA THR A 236 12.98 5.48 -7.97
C THR A 236 12.74 6.54 -9.04
N ALA A 237 12.92 6.21 -10.32
CA ALA A 237 12.62 7.08 -11.44
C ALA A 237 12.03 6.36 -12.67
N VAL A 238 11.18 7.08 -13.42
CA VAL A 238 10.61 6.66 -14.71
C VAL A 238 11.11 7.60 -15.79
N ILE A 239 11.76 7.07 -16.83
CA ILE A 239 12.17 7.84 -18.00
C ILE A 239 11.22 7.44 -19.14
N ALA A 240 10.34 8.34 -19.55
CA ALA A 240 9.29 8.04 -20.53
C ALA A 240 9.11 9.18 -21.54
N PRO A 241 8.65 8.89 -22.77
CA PRO A 241 8.39 9.95 -23.76
C PRO A 241 7.31 10.91 -23.28
N ASN A 242 6.22 10.35 -22.76
CA ASN A 242 5.11 11.04 -22.12
C ASN A 242 4.37 10.09 -21.18
N LEU A 243 3.84 10.62 -20.09
CA LEU A 243 2.91 9.93 -19.20
C LEU A 243 1.55 10.62 -19.28
N GLY A 244 0.50 9.92 -19.72
CA GLY A 244 -0.86 10.47 -19.70
C GLY A 244 -1.36 10.75 -18.27
N PRO A 245 -2.43 11.54 -18.08
CA PRO A 245 -2.85 12.05 -16.77
C PRO A 245 -3.03 10.96 -15.70
N ASN A 246 -3.61 9.83 -16.09
CA ASN A 246 -3.83 8.71 -15.18
C ASN A 246 -2.55 7.93 -14.83
N ALA A 247 -1.59 7.82 -15.75
CA ALA A 247 -0.32 7.15 -15.47
C ALA A 247 0.57 8.04 -14.61
N PHE A 248 0.60 9.33 -14.94
CA PHE A 248 1.36 10.34 -14.20
C PHE A 248 0.91 10.45 -12.74
N SER A 249 -0.40 10.48 -12.48
CA SER A 249 -0.93 10.55 -11.11
C SER A 249 -0.54 9.34 -10.26
N VAL A 250 -0.46 8.15 -10.86
CA VAL A 250 -0.03 6.91 -10.17
C VAL A 250 1.46 6.95 -9.83
N ILE A 251 2.31 7.38 -10.76
CA ILE A 251 3.76 7.53 -10.54
C ILE A 251 4.04 8.61 -9.48
N GLN A 252 3.38 9.77 -9.59
CA GLN A 252 3.53 10.88 -8.65
C GLN A 252 3.04 10.51 -7.23
N ALA A 253 1.91 9.82 -7.10
CA ALA A 253 1.39 9.38 -5.81
C ALA A 253 2.31 8.37 -5.10
N ALA A 254 3.13 7.64 -5.87
CA ALA A 254 4.15 6.74 -5.33
C ALA A 254 5.46 7.45 -4.95
N GLY A 255 5.57 8.76 -5.19
CA GLY A 255 6.79 9.53 -4.91
C GLY A 255 7.94 9.25 -5.88
N VAL A 256 7.64 8.65 -7.05
CA VAL A 256 8.64 8.30 -8.06
C VAL A 256 8.84 9.47 -9.02
N GLN A 257 10.09 9.80 -9.32
CA GLN A 257 10.43 10.93 -10.19
C GLN A 257 10.24 10.56 -11.67
N ALA A 258 9.62 11.44 -12.45
CA ALA A 258 9.41 11.22 -13.88
C ALA A 258 10.33 12.14 -14.71
N TYR A 259 10.91 11.61 -15.78
CA TYR A 259 11.80 12.33 -16.68
C TYR A 259 11.39 12.11 -18.13
N PHE A 260 11.63 13.14 -18.96
CA PHE A 260 11.42 13.03 -20.40
C PHE A 260 12.52 12.16 -21.03
N LEU A 261 12.07 11.14 -21.75
CA LEU A 261 12.93 10.28 -22.56
C LEU A 261 13.47 11.02 -23.78
N GLN A 262 14.74 10.79 -24.12
CA GLN A 262 15.38 11.29 -25.33
C GLN A 262 15.41 10.21 -26.42
N ALA A 263 15.31 10.60 -27.68
CA ALA A 263 15.39 9.66 -28.79
C ALA A 263 16.75 8.94 -28.80
N GLY A 264 16.73 7.62 -28.97
CA GLY A 264 17.94 6.80 -28.93
C GLY A 264 17.74 5.43 -28.30
N THR A 265 18.84 4.85 -27.83
CA THR A 265 18.85 3.55 -27.14
C THR A 265 18.56 3.71 -25.65
N VAL A 266 18.29 2.58 -24.99
CA VAL A 266 18.14 2.52 -23.53
C VAL A 266 19.42 3.02 -22.86
N GLN A 267 20.59 2.54 -23.27
CA GLN A 267 21.90 2.96 -22.74
C GLN A 267 22.10 4.47 -22.80
N GLN A 268 21.79 5.10 -23.93
CA GLN A 268 21.94 6.55 -24.10
C GLN A 268 21.08 7.35 -23.10
N ASN A 269 19.89 6.83 -22.77
CA ASN A 269 19.01 7.44 -21.78
C ASN A 269 19.50 7.22 -20.34
N ILE A 270 20.14 6.09 -20.05
CA ILE A 270 20.84 5.86 -18.77
C ILE A 270 21.97 6.88 -18.62
N ASP A 271 22.82 7.04 -19.64
CA ASP A 271 23.93 8.00 -19.60
C ASP A 271 23.44 9.46 -19.47
N ALA A 272 22.34 9.80 -20.14
CA ALA A 272 21.70 11.11 -20.02
C ALA A 272 21.12 11.35 -18.63
N TYR A 273 20.58 10.31 -17.98
CA TYR A 273 20.11 10.36 -16.60
C TYR A 273 21.27 10.61 -15.63
N LYS A 274 22.34 9.79 -15.72
CA LYS A 274 23.54 9.93 -14.88
C LYS A 274 24.20 11.31 -14.99
N SER A 275 24.20 11.88 -16.19
CA SER A 275 24.79 13.20 -16.45
C SER A 275 23.85 14.37 -16.12
N GLY A 276 22.65 14.11 -15.58
CA GLY A 276 21.68 15.14 -15.20
C GLY A 276 21.10 15.93 -16.39
N LYS A 277 21.19 15.38 -17.61
CA LYS A 277 20.73 16.04 -18.85
C LYS A 277 19.23 15.84 -19.12
N LEU A 278 18.59 14.91 -18.42
CA LEU A 278 17.16 14.66 -18.58
C LEU A 278 16.33 15.71 -17.86
N LYS A 279 15.30 16.22 -18.53
CA LYS A 279 14.35 17.17 -17.97
C LYS A 279 13.31 16.44 -17.13
N SER A 280 13.05 16.92 -15.92
CA SER A 280 11.96 16.42 -15.07
C SER A 280 10.58 16.68 -15.71
N MET A 281 9.67 15.74 -15.53
CA MET A 281 8.28 15.80 -15.95
C MET A 281 7.43 16.16 -14.73
N GLU A 282 7.01 17.43 -14.64
CA GLU A 282 6.20 17.96 -13.53
C GLU A 282 4.71 18.01 -13.86
N ILE A 283 4.36 17.92 -15.15
CA ILE A 283 3.00 18.06 -15.67
C ILE A 283 2.66 16.80 -16.47
N PRO A 284 1.44 16.24 -16.34
CA PRO A 284 1.01 15.12 -17.16
C PRO A 284 0.98 15.49 -18.65
N GLY A 285 1.29 14.51 -19.50
CA GLY A 285 1.13 14.61 -20.95
C GLY A 285 -0.35 14.67 -21.38
N PRO A 286 -0.60 15.01 -22.65
CA PRO A 286 -1.95 15.21 -23.17
C PRO A 286 -2.82 13.95 -23.06
N ASP A 287 -4.10 14.17 -22.73
CA ASP A 287 -5.11 13.13 -22.59
C ASP A 287 -5.37 12.46 -23.94
N HIS A 288 -4.94 11.21 -24.08
CA HIS A 288 -5.35 10.36 -25.20
C HIS A 288 -6.63 9.63 -24.84
N VAL A 289 -7.72 10.39 -24.77
CA VAL A 289 -9.07 9.83 -24.74
C VAL A 289 -9.35 9.27 -26.13
N GLY A 290 -9.39 7.94 -26.23
CA GLY A 290 -9.84 7.29 -27.45
C GLY A 290 -11.24 7.79 -27.82
N PHE A 291 -11.35 8.48 -28.94
CA PHE A 291 -12.62 8.83 -29.59
C PHE A 291 -13.35 7.54 -30.00
N GLY A 292 -14.12 6.97 -29.07
CA GLY A 292 -15.16 5.99 -29.35
C GLY A 292 -16.46 6.72 -29.68
N ARG A 293 -16.73 6.89 -30.98
CA ARG A 293 -18.03 7.35 -31.53
C ARG A 293 -19.17 6.39 -31.16
N GLY A 294 -20.33 6.95 -30.86
CA GLY A 294 -21.62 6.51 -31.43
C GLY A 294 -22.60 5.79 -30.49
N MET A 295 -23.70 6.45 -30.11
CA MET A 295 -25.04 6.15 -30.65
C MET A 295 -26.04 7.15 -30.05
N GLY A 296 -26.71 7.92 -30.90
CA GLY A 296 -27.80 8.78 -30.51
C GLY A 296 -29.01 7.99 -30.01
N HIS A 297 -29.72 8.54 -29.04
CA HIS A 297 -31.12 8.23 -28.80
C HIS A 297 -31.90 9.54 -28.86
N GLY A 298 -32.45 9.80 -30.04
CA GLY A 298 -33.53 10.76 -30.20
C GLY A 298 -34.73 10.27 -29.41
N HIS A 299 -35.12 11.04 -28.40
CA HIS A 299 -36.44 10.90 -27.79
C HIS A 299 -37.48 11.43 -28.76
N SER A 300 -38.06 10.50 -29.53
CA SER A 300 -39.30 10.72 -30.24
C SER A 300 -40.42 10.80 -29.21
N ARG A 301 -41.06 11.97 -29.13
CA ARG A 301 -42.38 12.09 -28.50
C ARG A 301 -43.36 11.29 -29.33
N ASN A 302 -44.07 10.35 -28.72
CA ASN A 302 -45.41 9.98 -29.18
C ASN A 302 -46.24 9.42 -28.03
N ASN A 303 -47.42 10.05 -27.91
CA ASN A 303 -48.65 9.69 -27.20
C ASN A 303 -48.60 9.58 -25.67
#